data_AF-A0A1Y6EDZ0-F1
#
_entry.id   AF-A0A1Y6EDZ0-F1
#
_cell.length_a   1.000
_cell.length_b   1.000
_cell.length_c   1.000
_cell.angle_alpha   90.00
_cell.angle_beta   90.00
_cell.angle_gamma   90.00
#
_symmetry.space_group_name_H-M   'P 1'
#
loop_
_entity.id
_entity.type
_entity.pdbx_description
1 polymer ?
#
loop_
_entity_poly.entity_id
_entity_poly.type
_entity_poly.pdbx_seq_one_letter_code
_entity_poly.pdbx_strand_id
1 'polypeptide(L)'
;MLPLYFQAEMPMKFPKRLKRRWTQILLTLLSFCFWPQTAHAEHLCAGRSNEYTISEVYDQTGNIVEYWCEWGSDGNQGAAAMRYYSPEEWAAFANHGAEVEAANSEQRKLIGQRYRQLQEGLWFLPGEEPFAGWSPEPASSSQRATEKGKADKDCTVSYWTPAGAVIMSALEGRNGPAVIQYMGYSIPAPDKSQSRKFSLTQSGTTQTVTAMISKVGLRSKTMGMVSFAVPSGAILVGAIEDVQDYSLADKGKTIFSGQWHDGLKARDALAQCLAQKK
;
A
#
# COMPACT_ATOMS: atom_id res chain seq x y z
N MET A 1 23.57 -55.90 33.43
CA MET A 1 24.85 -56.03 34.14
C MET A 1 25.89 -55.22 33.39
N LEU A 2 26.36 -54.13 34.00
CA LEU A 2 27.65 -53.47 33.74
C LEU A 2 28.79 -54.45 34.12
N PRO A 3 30.02 -54.34 33.56
CA PRO A 3 31.01 -53.31 33.97
C PRO A 3 31.75 -52.69 32.75
N LEU A 4 32.33 -51.48 32.71
CA LEU A 4 33.10 -50.60 33.61
C LEU A 4 34.57 -51.01 33.93
N TYR A 5 35.46 -50.04 33.72
CA TYR A 5 36.90 -49.87 34.07
C TYR A 5 37.98 -50.48 33.16
N PHE A 6 38.89 -49.71 32.51
CA PHE A 6 39.97 -48.77 32.92
C PHE A 6 41.33 -49.48 33.14
N GLN A 7 42.37 -49.07 32.41
CA GLN A 7 43.69 -48.63 32.92
C GLN A 7 44.79 -48.74 31.86
N ALA A 8 45.52 -47.65 31.66
CA ALA A 8 46.98 -47.66 31.67
C ALA A 8 47.48 -46.27 32.09
N GLU A 9 48.37 -46.28 33.09
CA GLU A 9 48.90 -45.15 33.84
C GLU A 9 50.15 -44.52 33.20
N MET A 10 50.26 -43.18 33.34
CA MET A 10 51.44 -42.35 33.71
C MET A 10 52.78 -42.48 32.93
N PRO A 11 53.80 -41.62 33.15
CA PRO A 11 53.88 -40.25 33.71
C PRO A 11 54.65 -39.30 32.75
N MET A 12 54.70 -37.98 33.01
CA MET A 12 55.92 -37.22 32.65
C MET A 12 56.10 -35.92 33.44
N LYS A 13 57.32 -35.77 33.95
CA LYS A 13 57.85 -34.65 34.75
C LYS A 13 57.89 -33.35 33.95
N PHE A 14 57.54 -32.23 34.57
CA PHE A 14 57.62 -30.89 33.96
C PHE A 14 59.07 -30.34 33.96
N PRO A 15 59.64 -29.97 32.80
CA PRO A 15 60.94 -29.33 32.73
C PRO A 15 60.85 -27.81 32.94
N LYS A 16 61.84 -27.25 33.66
CA LYS A 16 62.01 -25.82 34.00
C LYS A 16 62.03 -24.83 32.82
N ARG A 17 61.97 -25.30 31.57
CA ARG A 17 61.84 -24.45 30.36
C ARG A 17 60.43 -23.88 30.14
N LEU A 18 59.42 -24.38 30.85
CA LEU A 18 58.04 -23.93 30.66
C LEU A 18 57.73 -22.54 31.27
N LYS A 19 58.51 -22.06 32.25
CA LYS A 19 58.24 -20.76 32.90
C LYS A 19 58.57 -19.53 32.04
N ARG A 20 59.46 -19.65 31.03
CA ARG A 20 59.90 -18.51 30.20
C ARG A 20 59.01 -18.27 28.97
N ARG A 21 58.32 -19.31 28.49
CA ARG A 21 57.36 -19.19 27.37
C ARG A 21 56.03 -18.56 27.79
N TRP A 22 55.56 -18.83 29.01
CA TRP A 22 54.29 -18.27 29.50
C TRP A 22 54.36 -16.76 29.79
N THR A 23 55.50 -16.24 30.24
CA THR A 23 55.70 -14.79 30.41
C THR A 23 55.80 -14.05 29.07
N GLN A 24 56.38 -14.65 28.03
CA GLN A 24 56.36 -14.05 26.69
C GLN A 24 54.95 -14.08 26.07
N ILE A 25 54.20 -15.17 26.25
CA ILE A 25 52.81 -15.30 25.74
C ILE A 25 51.88 -14.30 26.44
N LEU A 26 52.03 -14.09 27.76
CA LEU A 26 51.21 -13.12 28.51
C LEU A 26 51.53 -11.66 28.14
N LEU A 27 52.79 -11.33 27.86
CA LEU A 27 53.20 -9.98 27.43
C LEU A 27 52.78 -9.69 25.98
N THR A 28 52.79 -10.67 25.07
CA THR A 28 52.21 -10.50 23.73
C THR A 28 50.68 -10.40 23.76
N LEU A 29 49.99 -11.14 24.64
CA LEU A 29 48.52 -11.04 24.77
C LEU A 29 48.08 -9.69 25.36
N LEU A 30 48.84 -9.13 26.31
CA LEU A 30 48.58 -7.77 26.84
C LEU A 30 48.91 -6.66 25.82
N SER A 31 49.79 -6.93 24.86
CA SER A 31 50.09 -5.99 23.75
C SER A 31 48.97 -5.96 22.69
N PHE A 32 48.19 -7.04 22.56
CA PHE A 32 47.05 -7.12 21.64
C PHE A 32 45.75 -6.58 22.23
N CYS A 33 45.62 -6.46 23.55
CA CYS A 33 44.41 -5.95 24.20
C CYS A 33 44.44 -4.46 24.55
N PHE A 34 45.58 -3.78 24.41
CA PHE A 34 45.72 -2.34 24.74
C PHE A 34 46.39 -1.50 23.65
N TRP A 35 46.48 -2.01 22.41
CA TRP A 35 46.84 -1.14 21.29
C TRP A 35 45.59 -0.38 20.84
N PRO A 36 45.58 0.96 20.87
CA PRO A 36 44.46 1.73 20.35
C PRO A 36 44.21 1.33 18.89
N GLN A 37 43.00 0.89 18.60
CA GLN A 37 42.55 0.36 17.30
C GLN A 37 42.68 1.37 16.15
N THR A 38 42.95 2.64 16.43
CA THR A 38 43.30 3.64 15.42
C THR A 38 44.66 3.37 14.76
N ALA A 39 45.60 2.70 15.45
CA ALA A 39 46.95 2.48 14.94
C ALA A 39 47.04 1.37 13.87
N HIS A 40 46.10 0.43 13.84
CA HIS A 40 46.17 -0.69 12.89
C HIS A 40 45.78 -0.27 11.47
N ALA A 41 44.81 0.64 11.37
CA ALA A 41 44.38 1.33 10.17
C ALA A 41 45.51 2.14 9.51
N GLU A 42 46.25 2.91 10.32
CA GLU A 42 47.31 3.80 9.83
C GLU A 42 48.48 3.05 9.18
N HIS A 43 48.80 1.84 9.64
CA HIS A 43 49.95 1.09 9.12
C HIS A 43 49.64 0.37 7.78
N LEU A 44 48.37 0.13 7.45
CA LEU A 44 47.98 -0.58 6.22
C LEU A 44 47.84 0.35 5.00
N CYS A 45 47.47 1.61 5.22
CA CYS A 45 47.32 2.62 4.16
C CYS A 45 48.43 3.69 4.19
N ALA A 46 49.57 3.44 4.86
CA ALA A 46 50.68 4.39 4.94
C ALA A 46 51.30 4.64 3.55
N GLY A 47 51.18 5.86 3.01
CA GLY A 47 51.81 6.16 1.71
C GLY A 47 51.72 7.57 1.15
N ARG A 48 50.62 8.32 1.31
CA ARG A 48 50.45 9.69 0.81
C ARG A 48 49.11 10.25 1.28
N SER A 49 49.07 11.43 1.89
CA SER A 49 47.86 12.16 2.31
C SER A 49 47.20 11.68 3.62
N ASN A 50 46.78 12.66 4.43
CA ASN A 50 46.08 12.49 5.71
C ASN A 50 44.58 12.23 5.51
N GLU A 51 44.16 12.00 4.26
CA GLU A 51 42.76 11.82 3.85
C GLU A 51 42.64 10.48 3.13
N TYR A 52 42.33 9.45 3.90
CA TYR A 52 41.94 8.15 3.37
C TYR A 52 40.73 7.63 4.13
N THR A 53 39.92 6.81 3.45
CA THR A 53 38.90 6.01 4.11
C THR A 53 39.27 4.55 3.96
N ILE A 54 39.26 3.81 5.07
CA ILE A 54 39.41 2.35 5.04
C ILE A 54 38.00 1.76 4.94
N SER A 55 37.80 0.75 4.09
CA SER A 55 36.69 -0.20 4.19
C SER A 55 37.24 -1.56 4.64
N GLU A 56 36.72 -2.11 5.72
CA GLU A 56 37.01 -3.48 6.16
C GLU A 56 35.77 -4.36 5.95
N VAL A 57 35.96 -5.51 5.30
CA VAL A 57 34.93 -6.53 5.11
C VAL A 57 35.15 -7.60 6.17
N TYR A 58 34.11 -7.89 6.96
CA TYR A 58 34.15 -8.87 8.03
C TYR A 58 33.37 -10.15 7.65
N ASP A 59 33.87 -11.31 8.07
CA ASP A 59 33.13 -12.56 7.97
C ASP A 59 32.09 -12.74 9.09
N GLN A 60 31.34 -13.84 9.02
CA GLN A 60 30.29 -14.18 9.98
C GLN A 60 30.79 -14.44 11.41
N THR A 61 32.11 -14.56 11.60
CA THR A 61 32.76 -14.75 12.90
C THR A 61 33.40 -13.46 13.43
N GLY A 62 33.25 -12.35 12.70
CA GLY A 62 33.81 -11.05 13.06
C GLY A 62 35.28 -10.90 12.72
N ASN A 63 35.85 -11.76 11.87
CA ASN A 63 37.22 -11.60 11.38
C ASN A 63 37.24 -10.76 10.10
N ILE A 64 38.25 -9.90 9.93
CA ILE A 64 38.46 -9.13 8.71
C ILE A 64 38.94 -10.09 7.60
N VAL A 65 38.23 -10.11 6.48
CA VAL A 65 38.55 -10.93 5.29
C VAL A 65 39.04 -10.09 4.10
N GLU A 66 38.75 -8.80 4.06
CA GLU A 66 39.23 -7.89 3.01
C GLU A 66 39.35 -6.46 3.53
N TYR A 67 40.29 -5.67 2.98
CA TYR A 67 40.41 -4.25 3.26
C TYR A 67 40.62 -3.46 1.96
N TRP A 68 40.02 -2.27 1.88
CA TRP A 68 40.14 -1.33 0.76
C TRP A 68 40.58 0.04 1.28
N CYS A 69 41.61 0.63 0.68
CA CYS A 69 41.99 2.02 0.93
C CYS A 69 41.48 2.88 -0.24
N GLU A 70 40.57 3.81 0.02
CA GLU A 70 40.06 4.75 -0.98
C GLU A 70 40.58 6.16 -0.72
N TRP A 71 41.16 6.78 -1.75
CA TRP A 71 41.77 8.11 -1.69
C TRP A 71 40.78 9.14 -2.25
N GLY A 72 40.46 10.17 -1.46
CA GLY A 72 39.66 11.29 -1.95
C GLY A 72 40.41 12.05 -3.04
N SER A 73 39.94 11.99 -4.29
CA SER A 73 40.52 12.84 -5.34
C SER A 73 39.91 14.24 -5.22
N ASP A 74 40.74 15.21 -4.87
CA ASP A 74 40.57 16.63 -5.12
C ASP A 74 39.29 17.28 -4.58
N GLY A 75 39.35 17.70 -3.31
CA GLY A 75 38.37 18.65 -2.77
C GLY A 75 38.57 18.88 -1.29
N ASN A 76 38.47 20.13 -0.85
CA ASN A 76 38.61 20.59 0.54
C ASN A 76 37.49 20.10 1.48
N GLN A 77 36.91 18.93 1.19
CA GLN A 77 35.94 18.21 2.00
C GLN A 77 36.67 16.98 2.52
N GLY A 78 37.18 17.06 3.76
CA GLY A 78 37.80 15.91 4.41
C GLY A 78 36.89 14.70 4.26
N ALA A 79 37.48 13.55 3.92
CA ALA A 79 36.76 12.32 3.63
C ALA A 79 35.70 12.05 4.71
N ALA A 80 34.43 11.97 4.31
CA ALA A 80 33.36 11.63 5.24
C ALA A 80 33.67 10.24 5.81
N ALA A 81 33.86 10.13 7.12
CA ALA A 81 34.17 8.87 7.78
C ALA A 81 33.15 7.80 7.35
N MET A 82 33.63 6.71 6.72
CA MET A 82 32.77 5.58 6.40
C MET A 82 32.11 5.08 7.69
N ARG A 83 30.78 5.04 7.69
CA ARG A 83 30.01 4.50 8.80
C ARG A 83 30.06 2.98 8.72
N TYR A 84 30.78 2.37 9.65
CA TYR A 84 30.73 0.93 9.88
C TYR A 84 29.45 0.57 10.63
N TYR A 85 28.80 -0.51 10.21
CA TYR A 85 27.67 -1.10 10.92
C TYR A 85 28.16 -2.36 11.64
N SER A 86 27.88 -2.45 12.93
CA SER A 86 28.10 -3.66 13.71
C SER A 86 27.27 -4.83 13.19
N PRO A 87 27.63 -6.09 13.50
CA PRO A 87 26.78 -7.24 13.19
C PRO A 87 25.34 -7.12 13.72
N GLU A 88 25.15 -6.48 14.88
CA GLU A 88 23.83 -6.19 15.46
C GLU A 88 23.05 -5.17 14.62
N GLU A 89 23.70 -4.10 14.15
CA GLU A 89 23.08 -3.12 13.26
C GLU A 89 22.73 -3.72 11.89
N TRP A 90 23.58 -4.59 11.34
CA TRP A 90 23.26 -5.36 10.13
C TRP A 90 22.08 -6.31 10.34
N ALA A 91 22.03 -7.00 11.47
CA ALA A 91 20.89 -7.86 11.81
C ALA A 91 19.61 -7.05 11.97
N ALA A 92 19.66 -5.89 12.63
CA ALA A 92 18.53 -4.98 12.77
C ALA A 92 18.03 -4.47 11.40
N PHE A 93 18.96 -4.09 10.50
CA PHE A 93 18.63 -3.69 9.14
C PHE A 93 17.97 -4.84 8.35
N ALA A 94 18.52 -6.04 8.41
CA ALA A 94 17.98 -7.22 7.72
C ALA A 94 16.58 -7.59 8.24
N ASN A 95 16.39 -7.58 9.57
CA ASN A 95 15.10 -7.82 10.20
C ASN A 95 14.06 -6.77 9.78
N HIS A 96 14.44 -5.50 9.79
CA HIS A 96 13.56 -4.43 9.33
C HIS A 96 13.20 -4.59 7.85
N GLY A 97 14.16 -4.96 6.99
CA GLY A 97 13.90 -5.26 5.59
C GLY A 97 12.92 -6.41 5.39
N ALA A 98 13.05 -7.48 6.19
CA ALA A 98 12.12 -8.61 6.17
C ALA A 98 10.71 -8.22 6.64
N GLU A 99 10.59 -7.38 7.67
CA GLU A 99 9.30 -6.84 8.14
C GLU A 99 8.61 -5.98 7.07
N VAL A 100 9.37 -5.09 6.43
CA VAL A 100 8.86 -4.23 5.34
C VAL A 100 8.40 -5.08 4.16
N GLU A 101 9.19 -6.09 3.75
CA GLU A 101 8.77 -6.95 2.64
C GLU A 101 7.56 -7.82 3.01
N ALA A 102 7.48 -8.32 4.25
CA ALA A 102 6.31 -9.03 4.74
C ALA A 102 5.05 -8.15 4.67
N ALA A 103 5.13 -6.91 5.17
CA ALA A 103 4.03 -5.93 5.10
C ALA A 103 3.64 -5.59 3.65
N ASN A 104 4.63 -5.36 2.78
CA ASN A 104 4.39 -5.11 1.36
C ASN A 104 3.72 -6.31 0.67
N SER A 105 4.14 -7.53 1.01
CA SER A 105 3.57 -8.76 0.45
C SER A 105 2.10 -8.93 0.84
N GLU A 106 1.75 -8.61 2.09
CA GLU A 106 0.38 -8.62 2.58
C GLU A 106 -0.47 -7.56 1.89
N GLN A 107 0.05 -6.34 1.77
CA GLN A 107 -0.63 -5.27 1.04
C GLN A 107 -0.90 -5.63 -0.42
N ARG A 108 0.06 -6.24 -1.14
CA ARG A 108 -0.14 -6.71 -2.52
C ARG A 108 -1.27 -7.76 -2.60
N LYS A 109 -1.34 -8.67 -1.63
CA LYS A 109 -2.43 -9.67 -1.55
C LYS A 109 -3.79 -9.00 -1.34
N LEU A 110 -3.88 -8.06 -0.40
CA LEU A 110 -5.10 -7.31 -0.11
C LEU A 110 -5.56 -6.48 -1.31
N ILE A 111 -4.64 -5.79 -1.99
CA ILE A 111 -4.95 -5.05 -3.23
C ILE A 111 -5.49 -6.00 -4.29
N GLY A 112 -4.87 -7.17 -4.48
CA GLY A 112 -5.34 -8.19 -5.42
C GLY A 112 -6.73 -8.73 -5.07
N GLN A 113 -7.03 -8.94 -3.78
CA GLN A 113 -8.35 -9.36 -3.32
C GLN A 113 -9.41 -8.29 -3.57
N ARG A 114 -9.13 -7.03 -3.21
CA ARG A 114 -10.01 -5.87 -3.44
C ARG A 114 -10.29 -5.66 -4.92
N TYR A 115 -9.27 -5.80 -5.77
CA TYR A 115 -9.43 -5.69 -7.20
C TYR A 115 -10.33 -6.80 -7.77
N ARG A 116 -10.19 -8.05 -7.30
CA ARG A 116 -11.09 -9.14 -7.70
C ARG A 116 -12.54 -8.88 -7.27
N GLN A 117 -12.75 -8.42 -6.04
CA GLN A 117 -14.08 -8.02 -5.59
C GLN A 117 -14.68 -6.92 -6.49
N LEU A 118 -13.86 -5.92 -6.87
CA LEU A 118 -14.30 -4.88 -7.78
C LEU A 118 -14.63 -5.41 -9.19
N GLN A 119 -13.90 -6.41 -9.68
CA GLN A 119 -14.20 -7.07 -10.96
C GLN A 119 -15.55 -7.80 -10.95
N GLU A 120 -15.91 -8.40 -9.81
CA GLU A 120 -17.21 -9.04 -9.62
C GLU A 120 -18.34 -8.01 -9.56
N GLY A 121 -18.08 -6.86 -8.93
CA GLY A 121 -19.06 -5.79 -8.77
C GLY A 121 -19.40 -5.59 -7.30
N LEU A 122 -19.42 -4.34 -6.85
CA LEU A 122 -19.57 -3.99 -5.43
C LEU A 122 -20.63 -2.92 -5.21
N TRP A 123 -21.59 -3.22 -4.35
CA TRP A 123 -22.50 -2.23 -3.80
C TRP A 123 -21.90 -1.54 -2.57
N PHE A 124 -22.00 -0.21 -2.55
CA PHE A 124 -21.90 0.61 -1.34
C PHE A 124 -23.29 1.13 -0.99
N LEU A 125 -23.70 0.87 0.24
CA LEU A 125 -25.02 1.18 0.79
C LEU A 125 -25.07 2.60 1.39
N PRO A 126 -26.26 3.11 1.78
CA PRO A 126 -26.35 4.44 2.37
C PRO A 126 -25.48 4.56 3.61
N GLY A 127 -24.68 5.63 3.68
CA GLY A 127 -23.73 5.89 4.76
C GLY A 127 -22.37 5.20 4.59
N GLU A 128 -22.21 4.28 3.65
CA GLU A 128 -20.91 3.68 3.33
C GLU A 128 -20.12 4.59 2.39
N GLU A 129 -18.87 4.88 2.73
CA GLU A 129 -17.95 5.61 1.84
C GLU A 129 -17.30 4.62 0.86
N PRO A 130 -17.46 4.80 -0.46
CA PRO A 130 -16.82 3.94 -1.45
C PRO A 130 -15.32 3.85 -1.25
N PHE A 131 -14.82 2.62 -1.15
CA PHE A 131 -13.39 2.31 -1.00
C PHE A 131 -12.74 2.87 0.28
N ALA A 132 -13.51 3.18 1.33
CA ALA A 132 -12.95 3.52 2.63
C ALA A 132 -11.99 2.41 3.11
N GLY A 133 -10.79 2.79 3.54
CA GLY A 133 -9.73 1.86 3.95
C GLY A 133 -9.02 1.12 2.79
N TRP A 134 -9.30 1.45 1.53
CA TRP A 134 -8.61 0.87 0.38
C TRP A 134 -7.26 1.53 0.07
N SER A 135 -7.04 2.76 0.57
CA SER A 135 -5.77 3.46 0.47
C SER A 135 -4.76 2.94 1.51
N PRO A 136 -3.48 2.72 1.13
CA PRO A 136 -2.42 2.41 2.08
C PRO A 136 -1.99 3.65 2.90
N GLU A 137 -2.37 4.85 2.48
CA GLU A 137 -2.05 6.08 3.21
C GLU A 137 -2.99 6.24 4.41
N PRO A 138 -2.46 6.61 5.60
CA PRO A 138 -3.30 6.89 6.76
C PRO A 138 -4.25 8.03 6.41
N ALA A 139 -5.54 7.84 6.68
CA ALA A 139 -6.57 8.83 6.43
C ALA A 139 -6.13 10.20 7.00
N SER A 140 -6.06 11.21 6.13
CA SER A 140 -5.68 12.56 6.54
C SER A 140 -6.66 13.06 7.62
N SER A 141 -6.22 13.97 8.47
CA SER A 141 -7.08 14.58 9.50
C SER A 141 -8.35 15.24 8.92
N SER A 142 -8.33 15.64 7.64
CA SER A 142 -9.49 16.13 6.89
C SER A 142 -10.51 15.04 6.51
N GLN A 143 -10.09 13.77 6.33
CA GLN A 143 -11.00 12.64 6.10
C GLN A 143 -11.70 12.21 7.40
N ARG A 144 -10.97 12.16 8.53
CA ARG A 144 -11.54 11.85 9.85
C ARG A 144 -12.64 12.83 10.32
N ALA A 145 -12.58 14.09 9.91
CA ALA A 145 -13.60 15.08 10.24
C ALA A 145 -14.89 14.93 9.41
N THR A 146 -14.86 14.23 8.27
CA THR A 146 -16.04 14.01 7.41
C THR A 146 -16.77 12.69 7.73
N GLU A 147 -16.09 11.68 8.29
CA GLU A 147 -16.71 10.42 8.71
C GLU A 147 -17.78 10.60 9.80
N LYS A 148 -17.53 11.46 10.79
CA LYS A 148 -18.44 11.63 11.94
C LYS A 148 -19.69 12.48 11.64
N GLY A 149 -19.77 13.11 10.47
CA GLY A 149 -20.85 14.02 10.07
C GLY A 149 -21.57 13.69 8.76
N LYS A 150 -21.05 12.76 7.94
CA LYS A 150 -21.67 12.33 6.66
C LYS A 150 -22.50 11.05 6.75
N ALA A 151 -22.24 10.19 7.74
CA ALA A 151 -22.91 8.91 7.90
C ALA A 151 -24.45 9.01 8.08
N ASP A 152 -24.97 10.23 8.26
CA ASP A 152 -26.35 10.46 8.68
C ASP A 152 -27.23 11.19 7.65
N LYS A 153 -26.79 11.45 6.40
CA LYS A 153 -27.50 12.44 5.56
C LYS A 153 -27.82 12.14 4.11
N ASP A 154 -27.15 11.23 3.40
CA ASP A 154 -27.44 11.07 1.97
C ASP A 154 -27.92 9.64 1.65
N CYS A 155 -29.20 9.51 1.29
CA CYS A 155 -29.77 8.26 0.80
C CYS A 155 -29.25 8.02 -0.62
N THR A 156 -28.06 7.40 -0.67
CA THR A 156 -27.31 7.08 -1.87
C THR A 156 -26.86 5.64 -1.82
N VAL A 157 -26.99 4.93 -2.92
CA VAL A 157 -26.35 3.64 -3.16
C VAL A 157 -25.52 3.72 -4.43
N SER A 158 -24.44 2.93 -4.50
CA SER A 158 -23.63 2.90 -5.71
C SER A 158 -23.08 1.51 -5.99
N TYR A 159 -23.16 1.09 -7.24
CA TYR A 159 -22.59 -0.14 -7.75
C TYR A 159 -21.32 0.17 -8.54
N TRP A 160 -20.21 -0.47 -8.20
CA TRP A 160 -18.89 -0.17 -8.77
C TRP A 160 -18.29 -1.39 -9.45
N THR A 161 -17.63 -1.12 -10.58
CA THR A 161 -16.82 -2.06 -11.35
C THR A 161 -15.53 -1.33 -11.78
N PRO A 162 -14.55 -2.00 -12.40
CA PRO A 162 -13.37 -1.33 -12.94
C PRO A 162 -13.71 -0.35 -14.08
N ALA A 163 -14.85 -0.57 -14.76
CA ALA A 163 -15.30 0.30 -15.85
C ALA A 163 -15.86 1.64 -15.34
N GLY A 164 -16.37 1.67 -14.10
CA GLY A 164 -17.02 2.83 -13.52
C GLY A 164 -18.11 2.45 -12.52
N ALA A 165 -19.10 3.32 -12.34
CA ALA A 165 -20.15 3.14 -11.36
C ALA A 165 -21.54 3.52 -11.86
N VAL A 166 -22.56 2.90 -11.25
CA VAL A 166 -23.94 3.36 -11.29
C VAL A 166 -24.29 3.88 -9.89
N ILE A 167 -24.66 5.16 -9.78
CA ILE A 167 -24.92 5.84 -8.51
C ILE A 167 -26.38 6.27 -8.50
N MET A 168 -27.10 5.95 -7.43
CA MET A 168 -28.53 6.22 -7.29
C MET A 168 -28.74 6.99 -5.99
N SER A 169 -29.36 8.17 -6.07
CA SER A 169 -29.60 8.98 -4.87
C SER A 169 -30.95 9.69 -4.89
N ALA A 170 -31.51 9.84 -3.70
CA ALA A 170 -32.77 10.56 -3.46
C ALA A 170 -32.59 11.43 -2.20
N LEU A 171 -31.94 12.57 -2.38
CA LEU A 171 -31.51 13.44 -1.27
C LEU A 171 -32.70 14.07 -0.54
N GLU A 172 -33.77 14.37 -1.26
CA GLU A 172 -35.00 15.01 -0.77
C GLU A 172 -36.04 13.99 -0.25
N GLY A 173 -35.62 12.76 0.04
CA GLY A 173 -36.49 11.74 0.61
C GLY A 173 -37.38 11.05 -0.43
N ARG A 174 -38.40 10.32 0.05
CA ARG A 174 -39.18 9.39 -0.79
C ARG A 174 -39.99 10.07 -1.91
N ASN A 175 -40.52 11.25 -1.63
CA ASN A 175 -41.38 11.99 -2.57
C ASN A 175 -40.64 13.09 -3.34
N GLY A 176 -39.42 13.41 -2.91
CA GLY A 176 -38.58 14.40 -3.58
C GLY A 176 -37.87 13.82 -4.81
N PRO A 177 -37.32 14.70 -5.68
CA PRO A 177 -36.59 14.31 -6.87
C PRO A 177 -35.42 13.39 -6.55
N ALA A 178 -35.15 12.49 -7.47
CA ALA A 178 -34.07 11.54 -7.38
C ALA A 178 -33.22 11.57 -8.65
N VAL A 179 -32.05 10.93 -8.60
CA VAL A 179 -31.13 10.87 -9.72
C VAL A 179 -30.52 9.48 -9.82
N ILE A 180 -30.37 9.00 -11.05
CA ILE A 180 -29.50 7.88 -11.38
C ILE A 180 -28.37 8.40 -12.28
N GLN A 181 -27.14 8.08 -11.91
CA GLN A 181 -25.94 8.56 -12.55
C GLN A 181 -25.10 7.38 -13.04
N TYR A 182 -24.63 7.47 -14.26
CA TYR A 182 -23.69 6.53 -14.85
C TYR A 182 -22.35 7.23 -15.00
N MET A 183 -21.31 6.69 -14.38
CA MET A 183 -19.97 7.25 -14.37
C MET A 183 -18.99 6.23 -14.93
N GLY A 184 -18.07 6.65 -15.81
CA GLY A 184 -17.06 5.74 -16.35
C GLY A 184 -16.03 6.42 -17.25
N TYR A 185 -14.92 5.74 -17.48
CA TYR A 185 -13.82 6.26 -18.31
C TYR A 185 -14.15 6.32 -19.81
N SER A 186 -15.09 5.50 -20.27
CA SER A 186 -15.57 5.48 -21.65
C SER A 186 -16.64 6.54 -21.93
N ILE A 187 -17.19 7.17 -20.89
CA ILE A 187 -18.12 8.29 -21.00
C ILE A 187 -17.32 9.57 -21.27
N PRO A 188 -17.68 10.38 -22.28
CA PRO A 188 -17.00 11.66 -22.53
C PRO A 188 -17.00 12.56 -21.29
N ALA A 189 -15.87 13.19 -20.98
CA ALA A 189 -15.72 14.10 -19.86
C ALA A 189 -15.63 15.56 -20.35
N PRO A 190 -16.76 16.25 -20.60
CA PRO A 190 -16.74 17.61 -21.11
C PRO A 190 -16.21 18.60 -20.07
N ASP A 191 -15.51 19.64 -20.51
CA ASP A 191 -15.00 20.68 -19.60
C ASP A 191 -16.10 21.49 -18.90
N LYS A 192 -17.26 21.61 -19.55
CA LYS A 192 -18.45 22.24 -19.00
C LYS A 192 -19.60 21.25 -18.99
N SER A 193 -20.35 21.22 -17.89
CA SER A 193 -21.57 20.44 -17.81
C SER A 193 -22.60 20.93 -18.83
N GLN A 194 -23.30 20.01 -19.48
CA GLN A 194 -24.30 20.34 -20.48
C GLN A 194 -25.39 19.28 -20.56
N SER A 195 -26.61 19.69 -20.88
CA SER A 195 -27.72 18.78 -21.13
C SER A 195 -27.72 18.34 -22.59
N ARG A 196 -27.85 17.03 -22.86
CA ARG A 196 -28.09 16.51 -24.21
C ARG A 196 -28.86 15.19 -24.17
N LYS A 197 -29.32 14.73 -25.33
CA LYS A 197 -30.05 13.46 -25.45
C LYS A 197 -29.10 12.28 -25.34
N PHE A 198 -29.47 11.31 -24.52
CA PHE A 198 -28.83 10.00 -24.41
C PHE A 198 -29.87 8.91 -24.57
N SER A 199 -29.45 7.76 -25.07
CA SER A 199 -30.28 6.56 -25.10
C SER A 199 -29.83 5.63 -23.98
N LEU A 200 -30.73 5.36 -23.05
CA LEU A 200 -30.52 4.40 -21.96
C LEU A 200 -31.34 3.15 -22.26
N THR A 201 -30.67 2.01 -22.34
CA THR A 201 -31.31 0.70 -22.50
C THR A 201 -31.21 -0.06 -21.20
N GLN A 202 -32.35 -0.51 -20.68
CA GLN A 202 -32.47 -1.28 -19.45
C GLN A 202 -33.45 -2.43 -19.69
N SER A 203 -33.07 -3.66 -19.34
CA SER A 203 -33.88 -4.88 -19.56
C SER A 203 -34.51 -4.95 -20.97
N GLY A 204 -33.70 -4.66 -22.00
CA GLY A 204 -34.11 -4.69 -23.41
C GLY A 204 -34.95 -3.51 -23.90
N THR A 205 -35.34 -2.57 -23.02
CA THR A 205 -36.12 -1.38 -23.39
C THR A 205 -35.21 -0.16 -23.49
N THR A 206 -35.19 0.48 -24.66
CA THR A 206 -34.43 1.71 -24.89
C THR A 206 -35.31 2.95 -24.74
N GLN A 207 -34.88 3.88 -23.90
CA GLN A 207 -35.48 5.20 -23.73
C GLN A 207 -34.49 6.28 -24.14
N THR A 208 -34.95 7.27 -24.90
CA THR A 208 -34.12 8.44 -25.23
C THR A 208 -34.59 9.65 -24.43
N VAL A 209 -33.73 10.13 -23.53
CA VAL A 209 -34.06 11.20 -22.60
C VAL A 209 -32.94 12.24 -22.56
N THR A 210 -33.31 13.47 -22.25
CA THR A 210 -32.33 14.53 -22.00
C THR A 210 -31.72 14.33 -20.61
N ALA A 211 -30.39 14.23 -20.55
CA ALA A 211 -29.65 14.05 -19.31
C ALA A 211 -28.47 15.03 -19.25
N MET A 212 -27.98 15.30 -18.05
CA MET A 212 -26.81 16.15 -17.83
C MET A 212 -25.55 15.31 -17.97
N ILE A 213 -24.58 15.77 -18.77
CA ILE A 213 -23.24 15.19 -18.80
C ILE A 213 -22.23 16.14 -18.15
N SER A 214 -21.36 15.61 -17.30
CA SER A 214 -20.33 16.35 -16.58
C SER A 214 -19.02 15.57 -16.49
N LYS A 215 -17.96 16.25 -16.06
CA LYS A 215 -16.64 15.67 -15.76
C LYS A 215 -16.51 15.50 -14.25
N VAL A 216 -16.00 14.36 -13.83
CA VAL A 216 -15.71 14.03 -12.42
C VAL A 216 -14.28 13.49 -12.28
N GLY A 217 -13.71 13.59 -11.08
CA GLY A 217 -12.31 13.22 -10.82
C GLY A 217 -11.32 14.38 -10.95
N LEU A 218 -10.04 14.09 -10.69
CA LEU A 218 -8.96 15.08 -10.67
C LEU A 218 -7.87 14.72 -11.69
N ARG A 219 -7.37 15.74 -12.39
CA ARG A 219 -6.22 15.67 -13.33
C ARG A 219 -6.38 14.55 -14.38
N SER A 220 -5.46 13.59 -14.43
CA SER A 220 -5.41 12.53 -15.45
C SER A 220 -6.38 11.37 -15.19
N LYS A 221 -7.09 11.35 -14.06
CA LYS A 221 -8.07 10.33 -13.69
C LYS A 221 -9.51 10.85 -13.80
N THR A 222 -9.81 11.58 -14.87
CA THR A 222 -11.17 12.12 -15.08
C THR A 222 -12.07 11.11 -15.76
N MET A 223 -13.30 11.02 -15.30
CA MET A 223 -14.37 10.24 -15.90
C MET A 223 -15.49 11.16 -16.38
N GLY A 224 -16.25 10.71 -17.36
CA GLY A 224 -17.53 11.30 -17.69
C GLY A 224 -18.61 10.77 -16.75
N MET A 225 -19.61 11.58 -16.47
CA MET A 225 -20.80 11.21 -15.72
C MET A 225 -22.05 11.69 -16.43
N VAL A 226 -23.02 10.81 -16.66
CA VAL A 226 -24.34 11.14 -17.18
C VAL A 226 -25.37 10.98 -16.07
N SER A 227 -26.10 12.06 -15.75
CA SER A 227 -27.10 12.12 -14.68
C SER A 227 -28.50 12.23 -15.25
N PHE A 228 -29.33 11.24 -14.98
CA PHE A 228 -30.75 11.19 -15.35
C PHE A 228 -31.61 11.60 -14.15
N ALA A 229 -32.48 12.58 -14.35
CA ALA A 229 -33.47 12.95 -13.35
C ALA A 229 -34.56 11.87 -13.27
N VAL A 230 -34.90 11.47 -12.05
CA VAL A 230 -36.00 10.55 -11.73
C VAL A 230 -37.05 11.34 -10.95
N PRO A 231 -38.35 11.24 -11.29
CA PRO A 231 -39.37 12.12 -10.70
C PRO A 231 -39.48 12.02 -9.18
N SER A 232 -39.21 10.84 -8.59
CA SER A 232 -39.19 10.69 -7.14
C SER A 232 -38.28 9.57 -6.65
N GLY A 233 -37.88 9.63 -5.38
CA GLY A 233 -37.17 8.54 -4.70
C GLY A 233 -37.95 7.23 -4.68
N ALA A 234 -39.28 7.27 -4.55
CA ALA A 234 -40.13 6.08 -4.62
C ALA A 234 -40.06 5.39 -6.00
N ILE A 235 -40.05 6.17 -7.08
CA ILE A 235 -39.90 5.64 -8.44
C ILE A 235 -38.50 5.06 -8.62
N LEU A 236 -37.46 5.74 -8.13
CA LEU A 236 -36.08 5.23 -8.19
C LEU A 236 -35.98 3.87 -7.50
N VAL A 237 -36.45 3.74 -6.25
CA VAL A 237 -36.44 2.48 -5.50
C VAL A 237 -37.24 1.39 -6.24
N GLY A 238 -38.42 1.74 -6.77
CA GLY A 238 -39.25 0.78 -7.51
C GLY A 238 -38.63 0.29 -8.83
N ALA A 239 -37.68 1.03 -9.39
CA ALA A 239 -37.00 0.69 -10.63
C ALA A 239 -35.72 -0.15 -10.45
N ILE A 240 -35.31 -0.43 -9.21
CA ILE A 240 -34.12 -1.27 -8.95
C ILE A 240 -34.51 -2.74 -9.01
N GLU A 241 -34.10 -3.41 -10.08
CA GLU A 241 -34.17 -4.86 -10.22
C GLU A 241 -32.95 -5.54 -9.56
N ASP A 242 -33.09 -6.82 -9.21
CA ASP A 242 -32.01 -7.58 -8.56
C ASP A 242 -30.79 -7.73 -9.47
N VAL A 243 -31.05 -8.10 -10.72
CA VAL A 243 -30.06 -8.18 -11.79
C VAL A 243 -30.57 -7.32 -12.93
N GLN A 244 -29.76 -6.39 -13.41
CA GLN A 244 -30.15 -5.58 -14.55
C GLN A 244 -28.98 -5.20 -15.44
N ASP A 245 -29.17 -5.46 -16.73
CA ASP A 245 -28.35 -4.93 -17.79
C ASP A 245 -28.65 -3.45 -18.04
N TYR A 246 -27.59 -2.69 -18.29
CA TYR A 246 -27.69 -1.32 -18.74
C TYR A 246 -26.74 -1.05 -19.90
N SER A 247 -27.19 -0.22 -20.85
CA SER A 247 -26.37 0.31 -21.92
C SER A 247 -26.73 1.76 -22.19
N LEU A 248 -25.74 2.62 -22.06
CA LEU A 248 -25.81 4.04 -22.31
C LEU A 248 -25.18 4.35 -23.66
N ALA A 249 -25.94 4.97 -24.55
CA ALA A 249 -25.48 5.40 -25.87
C ALA A 249 -25.61 6.91 -26.06
N ASP A 250 -24.66 7.46 -26.80
CA ASP A 250 -24.62 8.85 -27.24
C ASP A 250 -24.42 8.87 -28.76
N LYS A 251 -25.30 9.58 -29.47
CA LYS A 251 -25.31 9.64 -30.94
C LYS A 251 -25.27 8.24 -31.60
N GLY A 252 -26.02 7.29 -31.04
CA GLY A 252 -26.11 5.92 -31.55
C GLY A 252 -24.91 5.02 -31.23
N LYS A 253 -23.89 5.52 -30.52
CA LYS A 253 -22.74 4.72 -30.07
C LYS A 253 -22.86 4.42 -28.58
N THR A 254 -22.74 3.15 -28.20
CA THR A 254 -22.60 2.75 -26.78
C THR A 254 -21.33 3.34 -26.20
N ILE A 255 -21.48 4.09 -25.10
CA ILE A 255 -20.38 4.76 -24.39
C ILE A 255 -20.18 4.19 -22.98
N PHE A 256 -21.13 3.44 -22.44
CA PHE A 256 -20.99 2.75 -21.16
C PHE A 256 -22.02 1.63 -21.09
N SER A 257 -21.65 0.48 -20.56
CA SER A 257 -22.56 -0.66 -20.41
C SER A 257 -22.08 -1.57 -19.29
N GLY A 258 -22.98 -2.39 -18.79
CA GLY A 258 -22.67 -3.39 -17.79
C GLY A 258 -23.94 -4.05 -17.27
N GLN A 259 -23.76 -4.81 -16.21
CA GLN A 259 -24.84 -5.45 -15.48
C GLN A 259 -24.53 -5.27 -13.99
N TRP A 260 -25.53 -4.90 -13.20
CA TRP A 260 -25.45 -5.05 -11.76
C TRP A 260 -26.19 -6.32 -11.32
N HIS A 261 -25.78 -6.85 -10.17
CA HIS A 261 -26.43 -7.95 -9.45
C HIS A 261 -26.63 -7.54 -7.99
N ASP A 262 -27.33 -8.36 -7.19
CA ASP A 262 -27.67 -8.07 -5.78
C ASP A 262 -28.37 -6.71 -5.57
N GLY A 263 -29.08 -6.22 -6.59
CA GLY A 263 -29.75 -4.93 -6.59
C GLY A 263 -30.84 -4.83 -5.53
N LEU A 264 -31.47 -5.95 -5.13
CA LEU A 264 -32.49 -5.92 -4.08
C LEU A 264 -31.92 -5.48 -2.73
N LYS A 265 -30.67 -5.84 -2.42
CA LYS A 265 -29.99 -5.39 -1.20
C LYS A 265 -29.83 -3.87 -1.20
N ALA A 266 -29.42 -3.30 -2.34
CA ALA A 266 -29.30 -1.85 -2.50
C ALA A 266 -30.65 -1.14 -2.46
N ARG A 267 -31.68 -1.72 -3.11
CA ARG A 267 -33.05 -1.23 -3.09
C ARG A 267 -33.60 -1.13 -1.67
N ASP A 268 -33.48 -2.21 -0.91
CA ASP A 268 -34.06 -2.31 0.42
C ASP A 268 -33.34 -1.36 1.40
N ALA A 269 -32.01 -1.27 1.30
CA ALA A 269 -31.22 -0.30 2.06
C ALA A 269 -31.58 1.16 1.71
N LEU A 270 -31.74 1.46 0.42
CA LEU A 270 -32.16 2.80 -0.02
C LEU A 270 -33.57 3.13 0.46
N ALA A 271 -34.51 2.18 0.35
CA ALA A 271 -35.88 2.35 0.83
C ALA A 271 -35.92 2.61 2.35
N GLN A 272 -35.12 1.88 3.12
CA GLN A 272 -35.01 2.07 4.56
C GLN A 272 -34.44 3.45 4.92
N CYS A 273 -33.39 3.90 4.21
CA CYS A 273 -32.85 5.25 4.40
C CYS A 273 -33.91 6.32 4.12
N LEU A 274 -34.64 6.19 3.01
CA LEU A 274 -35.66 7.17 2.61
C LEU A 274 -36.85 7.22 3.57
N ALA A 275 -37.17 6.11 4.24
CA ALA A 275 -38.22 6.09 5.27
C ALA A 275 -37.85 6.89 6.53
N GLN A 276 -36.56 7.12 6.76
CA GLN A 276 -36.06 7.93 7.89
C GLN A 276 -35.99 9.43 7.53
N LYS A 277 -36.03 9.77 6.24
CA LYS A 277 -36.11 11.15 5.76
C LYS A 277 -37.57 11.62 5.71
N LYS A 278 -37.90 12.62 6.55
CA LYS A 278 -39.19 13.31 6.53
C LYS A 278 -39.23 14.39 5.47
#